data_AF-S2JPC6-F1
#
_entry.id   AF-S2JPC6-F1
#
_cell.length_a   1.000
_cell.length_b   1.000
_cell.length_c   1.000
_cell.angle_alpha   90.00
_cell.angle_beta   90.00
_cell.angle_gamma   90.00
#
_symmetry.space_group_name_H-M   'P 1'
#
loop_
_entity.id
_entity.type
_entity.pdbx_description
1 polymer ?
#
loop_
_entity_poly.entity_id
_entity_poly.type
_entity_poly.pdbx_seq_one_letter_code
_entity_poly.pdbx_strand_id
1 'polypeptide(L)'
;MTTVNDNITKFKQFDQYDFDKDSQFQSGVASLLNNKQENEADLLLRAKLFYYTKVVDTSFNADAYKTWKNENQEPVNEQRDDADVDKPPRFTFQELVDMIEKGIEIPGIKQIPNVLNEGTPSEAKMTARPKPWEINKQQQQEQEVAAEEATA
;
A
#
# COMPACT_ATOMS: atom_id res chain seq x y z
N MET A 1 -7.55 38.28 -2.92
CA MET A 1 -6.49 37.26 -2.93
C MET A 1 -6.13 36.80 -1.51
N THR A 2 -7.09 36.66 -0.58
CA THR A 2 -6.78 36.38 0.84
C THR A 2 -7.21 34.98 1.27
N THR A 3 -8.29 34.45 0.69
CA THR A 3 -8.90 33.17 1.07
C THR A 3 -7.98 31.96 0.89
N VAL A 4 -7.07 31.97 -0.10
CA VAL A 4 -6.18 30.82 -0.36
C VAL A 4 -5.14 30.67 0.76
N ASN A 5 -4.54 31.78 1.21
CA ASN A 5 -3.54 31.78 2.28
C ASN A 5 -4.13 31.36 3.63
N ASP A 6 -5.38 31.74 3.92
CA ASP A 6 -6.10 31.30 5.11
C ASP A 6 -6.31 29.78 5.13
N ASN A 7 -6.70 29.19 3.98
CA ASN A 7 -6.87 27.74 3.88
C ASN A 7 -5.55 26.98 4.08
N ILE A 8 -4.45 27.43 3.47
CA ILE A 8 -3.13 26.82 3.64
C ILE A 8 -2.71 26.84 5.12
N THR A 9 -2.99 27.93 5.83
CA THR A 9 -2.67 28.03 7.26
C THR A 9 -3.44 26.99 8.08
N LYS A 10 -4.72 26.81 7.80
CA LYS A 10 -5.56 25.79 8.44
C LYS A 10 -5.09 24.37 8.15
N PHE A 11 -4.65 24.10 6.92
CA PHE A 11 -4.07 22.79 6.54
C PHE A 11 -2.81 22.48 7.35
N LYS A 12 -1.92 23.47 7.53
CA LYS A 12 -0.73 23.32 8.39
C LYS A 12 -1.09 23.11 9.85
N GLN A 13 -2.12 23.78 10.36
CA GLN A 13 -2.61 23.57 11.72
C GLN A 13 -3.17 22.16 11.92
N PHE A 14 -3.88 21.62 10.93
CA PHE A 14 -4.34 20.24 10.94
C PHE A 14 -3.18 19.24 11.04
N ASP A 15 -2.11 19.42 10.25
CA ASP A 15 -0.93 18.53 10.31
C ASP A 15 -0.11 18.67 11.61
N GLN A 16 -0.20 19.82 12.30
CA GLN A 16 0.43 20.03 13.62
C GLN A 16 -0.43 19.53 14.79
N TYR A 17 -1.69 19.17 14.54
CA TYR A 17 -2.61 18.77 15.59
C TYR A 17 -2.28 17.37 16.12
N ASP A 18 -2.14 17.26 17.43
CA ASP A 18 -1.77 16.02 18.13
C ASP A 18 -3.00 15.17 18.43
N PHE A 19 -3.41 14.36 17.46
CA PHE A 19 -4.54 13.44 17.57
C PHE A 19 -4.34 12.31 18.60
N ASP A 20 -3.10 12.04 19.02
CA ASP A 20 -2.78 10.98 19.98
C ASP A 20 -3.07 11.40 21.43
N LYS A 21 -3.00 12.71 21.72
CA LYS A 21 -3.37 13.25 23.04
C LYS A 21 -4.88 13.44 23.23
N ASP A 22 -5.67 13.42 22.16
CA ASP A 22 -7.12 13.63 22.25
C ASP A 22 -7.87 12.32 22.57
N SER A 23 -8.32 12.20 23.82
CA SER A 23 -9.06 11.03 24.30
C SER A 23 -10.42 10.83 23.63
N GLN A 24 -11.09 11.90 23.18
CA GLN A 24 -12.40 11.78 22.50
C GLN A 24 -12.21 11.19 21.11
N PHE A 25 -11.19 11.64 20.39
CA PHE A 25 -10.84 11.11 19.08
C PHE A 25 -10.44 9.62 19.15
N GLN A 26 -9.54 9.27 20.06
CA GLN A 26 -9.03 7.90 20.21
C GLN A 26 -10.15 6.90 20.52
N SER A 27 -11.08 7.26 21.42
CA SER A 27 -12.23 6.42 21.76
C SER A 27 -13.13 6.17 20.54
N GLY A 28 -13.32 7.18 19.69
CA GLY A 28 -14.09 7.06 18.45
C GLY A 28 -13.40 6.19 17.40
N VAL A 29 -12.09 6.37 17.21
CA VAL A 29 -11.29 5.60 16.25
C VAL A 29 -11.17 4.13 16.62
N ALA A 30 -11.03 3.80 17.91
CA ALA A 30 -11.03 2.42 18.39
C ALA A 30 -12.30 1.64 17.99
N SER A 31 -13.45 2.31 17.96
CA SER A 31 -14.71 1.71 17.51
C SER A 31 -14.75 1.46 16.00
N LEU A 32 -14.10 2.32 15.21
CA LEU A 32 -14.04 2.21 13.75
C LEU A 32 -13.08 1.09 13.31
N LEU A 33 -11.92 0.97 13.97
CA LEU A 33 -10.90 -0.06 13.67
C LEU A 33 -11.37 -1.48 13.99
N ASN A 34 -12.35 -1.63 14.87
CA ASN A 34 -12.91 -2.94 15.21
C ASN A 34 -13.72 -3.57 14.07
N ASN A 35 -14.16 -2.78 13.08
CA ASN A 35 -14.92 -3.25 11.91
C ASN A 35 -14.02 -3.25 10.67
N LYS A 36 -13.30 -4.36 10.46
CA LYS A 36 -12.11 -4.46 9.60
C LYS A 36 -12.41 -4.59 8.09
N GLN A 37 -13.20 -3.69 7.52
CA GLN A 37 -13.57 -3.74 6.09
C GLN A 37 -12.67 -2.92 5.14
N GLU A 38 -11.97 -1.90 5.63
CA GLU A 38 -11.21 -0.96 4.79
C GLU A 38 -9.75 -0.80 5.26
N ASN A 39 -8.92 -0.15 4.43
CA ASN A 39 -7.53 0.17 4.78
C ASN A 39 -7.48 1.05 6.02
N GLU A 40 -6.75 0.61 7.05
CA GLU A 40 -6.64 1.30 8.34
C GLU A 40 -6.12 2.73 8.18
N ALA A 41 -5.19 2.97 7.25
CA ALA A 41 -4.63 4.30 7.01
C ALA A 41 -5.66 5.28 6.42
N ASP A 42 -6.46 4.82 5.45
CA ASP A 42 -7.49 5.64 4.80
C ASP A 42 -8.64 5.94 5.78
N LEU A 43 -9.02 4.95 6.58
CA LEU A 43 -10.04 5.09 7.61
C LEU A 43 -9.60 6.10 8.69
N LEU A 44 -8.34 6.00 9.13
CA LEU A 44 -7.76 6.90 10.12
C LEU A 44 -7.68 8.34 9.58
N LEU A 45 -7.27 8.53 8.34
CA LEU A 45 -7.26 9.86 7.70
C LEU A 45 -8.68 10.45 7.62
N ARG A 46 -9.65 9.65 7.19
CA ARG A 46 -11.06 10.08 7.12
C ARG A 46 -11.59 10.47 8.50
N ALA A 47 -11.28 9.68 9.52
CA ALA A 47 -11.67 9.97 10.90
C ALA A 47 -11.04 11.27 11.40
N LYS A 48 -9.73 11.48 11.18
CA LYS A 48 -9.02 12.72 11.55
C LYS A 48 -9.68 13.95 10.90
N LEU A 49 -9.93 13.88 9.59
CA LEU A 49 -10.59 14.96 8.85
C LEU A 49 -12.01 15.23 9.36
N PHE A 50 -12.78 14.17 9.61
CA PHE A 50 -14.13 14.30 10.15
C PHE A 50 -14.13 14.94 11.54
N TYR A 51 -13.24 14.49 12.43
CA TYR A 51 -13.13 15.04 13.78
C TYR A 51 -12.73 16.51 13.75
N TYR A 52 -11.70 16.86 12.98
CA TYR A 52 -11.19 18.22 12.91
C TYR A 52 -12.24 19.21 12.36
N THR A 53 -12.96 18.82 11.30
CA THR A 53 -14.06 19.63 10.74
C THR A 53 -15.25 19.77 11.66
N LYS A 54 -15.46 18.85 12.60
CA LYS A 54 -16.62 18.86 13.50
C LYS A 54 -16.35 19.52 14.84
N VAL A 55 -15.14 19.38 15.37
CA VAL A 55 -14.81 19.75 16.76
C VAL A 55 -13.85 20.92 16.83
N VAL A 56 -12.88 21.01 15.91
CA VAL A 56 -11.80 22.01 15.97
C VAL A 56 -12.12 23.23 15.13
N ASP A 57 -12.43 23.03 13.84
CA ASP A 57 -12.72 24.12 12.92
C ASP A 57 -13.78 23.73 11.88
N THR A 58 -15.01 24.21 12.10
CA THR A 58 -16.15 24.01 11.19
C THR A 58 -15.95 24.64 9.82
N SER A 59 -15.04 25.60 9.70
CA SER A 59 -14.71 26.25 8.43
C SER A 59 -13.59 25.54 7.65
N PHE A 60 -13.06 24.44 8.19
CA PHE A 60 -12.08 23.60 7.50
C PHE A 60 -12.74 22.84 6.35
N ASN A 61 -12.15 22.89 5.15
CA ASN A 61 -12.65 22.17 4.00
C ASN A 61 -11.78 20.93 3.74
N ALA A 62 -12.33 19.75 4.03
CA ALA A 62 -11.63 18.48 3.89
C ALA A 62 -11.29 18.13 2.43
N ASP A 63 -12.16 18.48 1.47
CA ASP A 63 -11.90 18.24 0.05
C ASP A 63 -10.77 19.13 -0.46
N ALA A 64 -10.73 20.40 -0.06
CA ALA A 64 -9.64 21.30 -0.40
C ALA A 64 -8.29 20.84 0.19
N TYR A 65 -8.29 20.30 1.42
CA TYR A 65 -7.09 19.70 2.02
C TYR A 65 -6.58 18.50 1.23
N LYS A 66 -7.47 17.61 0.75
CA LYS A 66 -7.06 16.46 -0.07
C LYS A 66 -6.40 16.89 -1.38
N THR A 67 -6.98 17.89 -2.05
CA THR A 67 -6.40 18.45 -3.28
C THR A 67 -5.04 19.10 -2.99
N TRP A 68 -4.98 19.94 -1.96
CA TRP A 68 -3.74 20.58 -1.52
C TRP A 68 -2.68 19.56 -1.13
N LYS A 69 -3.06 18.48 -0.45
CA LYS A 69 -2.15 17.40 -0.05
C LYS A 69 -1.69 16.59 -1.25
N ASN A 70 -2.52 16.35 -2.27
CA ASN A 70 -2.07 15.69 -3.50
C ASN A 70 -1.10 16.57 -4.31
N GLU A 71 -1.27 17.90 -4.25
CA GLU A 71 -0.42 18.88 -4.91
C GLU A 71 0.88 19.17 -4.13
N ASN A 72 0.84 19.09 -2.79
CA ASN A 72 1.98 19.24 -1.87
C ASN A 72 2.53 17.92 -1.34
N GLN A 73 2.03 16.78 -1.83
CA GLN A 73 2.79 15.55 -1.81
C GLN A 73 3.92 15.82 -2.80
N GLU A 74 4.96 16.51 -2.29
CA GLU A 74 6.29 16.35 -2.81
C GLU A 74 6.46 14.85 -3.05
N PRO A 75 6.96 14.44 -4.23
CA PRO A 75 7.28 13.05 -4.43
C PRO A 75 8.15 12.66 -3.26
N VAL A 76 7.62 11.82 -2.38
CA VAL A 76 8.40 11.15 -1.36
C VAL A 76 9.41 10.36 -2.17
N ASN A 77 10.56 11.00 -2.40
CA ASN A 77 11.82 10.35 -2.66
C ASN A 77 12.14 9.67 -1.33
N GLU A 78 11.41 8.60 -1.05
CA GLU A 78 11.70 7.66 0.01
C GLU A 78 13.05 7.05 -0.38
N GLN A 79 14.12 7.73 0.03
CA GLN A 79 15.38 7.08 0.35
C GLN A 79 15.05 6.05 1.42
N ARG A 80 14.79 4.80 1.00
CA ARG A 80 14.77 3.64 1.87
C ARG A 80 15.41 2.45 1.18
N ASP A 81 16.56 2.13 1.75
CA ASP A 81 17.09 0.79 2.00
C ASP A 81 17.47 -0.07 0.77
N ASP A 82 18.78 -0.26 0.65
CA ASP A 82 19.47 -1.40 0.05
C ASP A 82 18.66 -2.72 0.16
N ALA A 83 17.92 -3.12 -0.89
CA ALA A 83 17.59 -4.53 -1.20
C ALA A 83 16.68 -4.79 -2.42
N ASP A 84 16.05 -3.79 -3.07
CA ASP A 84 15.13 -4.05 -4.20
C ASP A 84 15.47 -3.19 -5.42
N VAL A 85 16.41 -3.68 -6.24
CA VAL A 85 16.89 -3.02 -7.49
C VAL A 85 15.82 -3.01 -8.60
N ASP A 86 14.61 -3.57 -8.35
CA ASP A 86 13.64 -3.85 -9.41
C ASP A 86 12.45 -2.89 -9.49
N LYS A 87 12.27 -1.98 -8.52
CA LYS A 87 11.12 -1.06 -8.53
C LYS A 87 11.49 0.29 -9.17
N PRO A 88 10.88 0.67 -10.31
CA PRO A 88 11.22 1.93 -10.96
C PRO A 88 10.77 3.14 -10.09
N PRO A 89 11.55 4.24 -10.11
CA PRO A 89 11.19 5.47 -9.44
C PRO A 89 9.83 5.97 -9.93
N ARG A 90 9.03 6.52 -9.02
CA ARG A 90 7.68 7.02 -9.31
C ARG A 90 7.75 8.53 -9.54
N PHE A 91 7.41 8.97 -10.75
CA PHE A 91 7.35 10.39 -11.12
C PHE A 91 5.93 10.91 -11.13
N THR A 92 5.77 12.22 -10.95
CA THR A 92 4.47 12.87 -11.12
C THR A 92 4.12 12.97 -12.61
N PHE A 93 2.82 13.12 -12.93
CA PHE A 93 2.39 13.23 -14.32
C PHE A 93 3.00 14.45 -15.02
N GLN A 94 3.10 15.58 -14.33
CA GLN A 94 3.68 16.80 -14.88
C GLN A 94 5.17 16.63 -15.18
N GLU A 95 5.90 15.98 -14.28
CA GLU A 95 7.33 15.72 -14.45
C GLU A 95 7.60 14.76 -15.62
N LEU A 96 6.73 13.76 -15.82
CA LEU A 96 6.78 12.89 -16.99
C LEU A 96 6.54 13.65 -18.29
N VAL A 97 5.56 14.55 -18.33
CA VAL A 97 5.30 15.40 -19.51
C VAL A 97 6.52 16.27 -19.81
N ASP A 98 7.07 16.93 -18.80
CA ASP A 98 8.30 17.73 -18.91
C ASP A 98 9.48 16.93 -19.44
N MET A 99 9.68 15.69 -18.96
CA MET A 99 10.75 14.79 -19.45
C MET A 99 10.54 14.42 -20.92
N ILE A 100 9.31 14.14 -21.33
CA ILE A 100 8.96 13.83 -22.72
C ILE A 100 9.20 15.05 -23.62
N GLU A 101 8.75 16.23 -23.20
CA GLU A 101 8.91 17.47 -23.97
C GLU A 101 10.39 17.88 -24.12
N LYS A 102 11.20 17.65 -23.08
CA LYS A 102 12.65 17.91 -23.10
C LYS A 102 13.45 16.81 -23.82
N GLY A 103 12.82 15.69 -24.16
CA GLY A 103 13.47 14.54 -24.79
C GLY A 103 14.43 13.80 -23.85
N ILE A 104 14.21 13.88 -22.53
CA ILE A 104 14.99 13.16 -21.53
C ILE A 104 14.40 11.76 -21.39
N GLU A 105 15.25 10.74 -21.41
CA GLU A 105 14.82 9.35 -21.25
C GLU A 105 14.22 9.12 -19.86
N ILE A 106 13.09 8.42 -19.80
CA ILE A 106 12.41 8.12 -18.54
C ILE A 106 13.26 7.11 -17.76
N PRO A 107 13.81 7.48 -16.60
CA PRO A 107 14.66 6.58 -15.83
C PRO A 107 13.85 5.39 -15.28
N GLY A 108 14.49 4.22 -15.21
CA GLY A 108 13.87 2.98 -14.74
C GLY A 108 13.22 2.12 -15.83
N ILE A 109 13.18 2.58 -17.09
CA ILE A 109 12.75 1.72 -18.21
C ILE A 109 13.86 0.73 -18.57
N LYS A 110 13.55 -0.57 -18.54
CA LYS A 110 14.48 -1.61 -19.00
C LYS A 110 14.45 -1.65 -20.53
N GLN A 111 15.60 -1.44 -21.17
CA GLN A 111 15.73 -1.59 -22.61
C GLN A 111 15.57 -3.08 -22.97
N ILE A 112 14.45 -3.41 -23.62
CA ILE A 112 14.22 -4.76 -24.13
C ILE A 112 14.89 -4.82 -25.51
N PRO A 113 15.96 -5.61 -25.71
CA PRO A 113 16.58 -5.74 -27.02
C PRO A 113 15.56 -6.30 -28.01
N ASN A 114 15.54 -5.76 -29.23
CA ASN A 114 14.71 -6.28 -30.33
C ASN A 114 15.33 -7.56 -30.94
N VAL A 115 15.63 -8.52 -30.08
CA VAL A 115 16.26 -9.79 -30.42
C VAL A 115 15.39 -10.89 -29.83
N LEU A 116 15.11 -11.91 -30.65
CA LEU A 116 14.39 -13.09 -30.19
C LEU A 116 15.28 -13.88 -29.23
N ASN A 117 14.76 -14.29 -28.07
CA ASN A 117 15.53 -15.09 -27.10
C ASN A 117 16.05 -16.37 -27.77
N GLU A 118 17.39 -16.50 -27.87
CA GLU A 118 18.06 -17.67 -28.46
C GLU A 118 18.36 -18.79 -27.43
N GLY A 119 18.03 -18.55 -26.15
CA GLY A 119 18.27 -19.49 -25.07
C GLY A 119 17.38 -20.74 -25.16
N THR A 120 17.92 -21.89 -24.74
CA THR A 120 17.14 -23.12 -24.57
C THR A 120 16.03 -22.87 -23.53
N PRO A 121 14.78 -23.27 -23.78
CA PRO A 121 13.67 -23.05 -22.85
C PRO A 121 13.97 -23.69 -21.49
N SER A 122 13.59 -23.02 -20.42
CA SER A 122 13.79 -23.52 -19.06
C SER A 122 12.94 -24.76 -18.82
N GLU A 123 13.55 -25.82 -18.28
CA GLU A 123 12.85 -27.06 -17.93
C GLU A 123 12.09 -26.89 -16.62
N ALA A 124 10.83 -27.35 -16.59
CA ALA A 124 9.99 -27.26 -15.41
C ALA A 124 10.50 -28.19 -14.28
N LYS A 125 11.15 -27.62 -13.26
CA LYS A 125 11.68 -28.35 -12.08
C LYS A 125 10.67 -28.45 -10.91
N MET A 126 9.46 -27.94 -11.07
CA MET A 126 8.51 -27.84 -9.96
C MET A 126 7.86 -29.20 -9.67
N THR A 127 8.04 -29.72 -8.45
CA THR A 127 7.32 -30.91 -7.97
C THR A 127 5.84 -30.56 -7.76
N ALA A 128 4.94 -31.37 -8.34
CA ALA A 128 3.51 -31.19 -8.09
C ALA A 128 3.21 -31.42 -6.60
N ARG A 129 2.53 -30.46 -5.98
CA ARG A 129 2.05 -30.64 -4.60
C ARG A 129 1.00 -31.76 -4.59
N PRO A 130 1.12 -32.76 -3.70
CA PRO A 130 0.18 -33.87 -3.66
C PRO A 130 -1.21 -33.32 -3.34
N LYS A 131 -2.19 -33.94 -3.96
CA LYS A 131 -3.58 -33.53 -3.77
C LYS A 131 -4.03 -33.98 -2.38
N PRO A 132 -4.93 -33.22 -1.71
CA PRO A 132 -5.34 -33.54 -0.34
C PRO A 132 -5.96 -34.95 -0.20
N TRP A 133 -6.53 -35.50 -1.27
CA TRP A 133 -7.05 -36.86 -1.28
C TRP A 133 -5.99 -37.97 -1.41
N GLU A 134 -4.77 -37.64 -1.86
CA GLU A 134 -3.65 -38.61 -1.95
C GLU A 134 -2.98 -38.80 -0.58
N ILE A 135 -2.90 -37.72 0.20
CA ILE A 135 -2.35 -37.74 1.57
C ILE A 135 -3.18 -38.64 2.48
N ASN A 136 -4.51 -38.55 2.39
CA ASN A 136 -5.43 -39.34 3.22
C ASN A 136 -5.36 -40.84 2.91
N LYS A 137 -5.13 -41.22 1.64
CA LYS A 137 -4.98 -42.63 1.25
C LYS A 137 -3.71 -43.26 1.83
N GLN A 138 -2.59 -42.51 1.82
CA GLN A 138 -1.34 -42.98 2.41
C GLN A 138 -1.49 -43.18 3.93
N GLN A 139 -2.09 -42.22 4.63
CA GLN A 139 -2.35 -42.33 6.07
C GLN A 139 -3.29 -43.50 6.43
N GLN A 140 -4.29 -43.79 5.59
CA GLN A 140 -5.17 -44.95 5.79
C GLN A 140 -4.43 -46.27 5.61
N GLN A 141 -3.60 -46.39 4.56
CA GLN A 141 -2.77 -47.59 4.36
C GLN A 141 -1.74 -47.79 5.48
N GLU A 142 -1.12 -46.70 5.97
CA GLU A 142 -0.14 -46.76 7.06
C GLU A 142 -0.81 -47.15 8.40
N GLN A 143 -2.04 -46.72 8.64
CA GLN A 143 -2.84 -47.11 9.81
C GLN A 143 -3.34 -48.56 9.74
N GLU A 144 -3.71 -49.04 8.55
CA GLU A 144 -4.19 -50.40 8.35
C GLU A 144 -3.07 -51.43 8.54
N VAL A 145 -1.88 -51.15 8.00
CA VAL A 145 -0.68 -52.01 8.18
C VAL A 145 -0.22 -52.01 9.64
N ALA A 146 -0.25 -50.86 10.33
CA ALA A 146 0.09 -50.77 11.76
C ALA A 146 -0.93 -51.49 12.67
N ALA A 147 -2.21 -51.52 12.28
CA ALA A 147 -3.24 -52.25 13.01
C ALA A 147 -3.10 -53.78 12.83
N GLU A 148 -2.69 -54.23 11.65
CA GLU A 148 -2.44 -55.65 11.36
C GLU A 148 -1.16 -56.15 12.04
N GLU A 149 -0.10 -55.33 12.14
CA GLU A 149 1.12 -55.68 12.87
C GLU A 149 0.90 -55.76 14.40
N ALA A 150 -0.03 -54.99 14.95
CA ALA A 150 -0.36 -55.02 16.39
C ALA A 150 -1.27 -56.19 16.80
N THR A 151 -1.79 -56.95 15.84
CA THR A 151 -2.68 -58.10 16.08
C THR A 151 -2.04 -59.47 15.79
N ALA A 152 -0.77 -59.50 15.40
CA ALA A 152 0.07 -60.71 15.26
C ALA A 152 0.99 -60.91 16.48
#